data_AF-A0A9E2HA43-F1
#
_entry.id   AF-A0A9E2HA43-F1
#
_cell.length_a   1.000
_cell.length_b   1.000
_cell.length_c   1.000
_cell.angle_alpha   90.00
_cell.angle_beta   90.00
_cell.angle_gamma   90.00
#
_symmetry.space_group_name_H-M   'P 1'
#
loop_
_entity.id
_entity.type
_entity.pdbx_description
1 polymer ?
#
loop_
_entity_poly.entity_id
_entity_poly.type
_entity_poly.pdbx_seq_one_letter_code
_entity_poly.pdbx_strand_id
1 'polypeptide(L)'
;MHEFGLLTQILEWSFNFLGSLGILLIAYGMLSAISDTTYPLLERIADWIALIATLIGVGLTAVVIYMPINVRPPEKLSLYFTAPIVIVGVLIALGYSVLHRKQLPPHVLSGFALLGISGALFRLLI
;
A
#
# COMPACT_ATOMS: atom_id res chain seq x y z
N MET A 1 -20.83 -12.11 -15.63
CA MET A 1 -21.24 -10.84 -14.99
C MET A 1 -21.28 -10.92 -13.46
N HIS A 2 -21.56 -12.07 -12.82
CA HIS A 2 -21.52 -12.20 -11.34
C HIS A 2 -20.11 -12.17 -10.73
N GLU A 3 -19.11 -12.79 -11.35
CA GLU A 3 -17.74 -12.85 -10.81
C GLU A 3 -17.05 -11.47 -10.80
N PHE A 4 -17.39 -10.60 -11.75
CA PHE A 4 -16.80 -9.26 -11.84
C PHE A 4 -17.25 -8.35 -10.69
N GLY A 5 -18.52 -8.49 -10.25
CA GLY A 5 -19.08 -7.76 -9.11
C GLY A 5 -18.50 -8.18 -7.76
N LEU A 6 -18.17 -9.47 -7.59
CA LEU A 6 -17.53 -9.98 -6.37
C LEU A 6 -16.11 -9.44 -6.22
N LEU A 7 -15.33 -9.43 -7.31
CA LEU A 7 -13.95 -8.91 -7.29
C LEU A 7 -13.91 -7.43 -6.94
N THR A 8 -14.78 -6.62 -7.54
CA THR A 8 -14.89 -5.19 -7.22
C THR A 8 -15.25 -4.96 -5.76
N GLN A 9 -16.21 -5.73 -5.23
CA GLN A 9 -16.66 -5.61 -3.84
C GLN A 9 -15.54 -6.00 -2.85
N ILE A 10 -14.78 -7.06 -3.14
CA ILE A 10 -13.62 -7.46 -2.34
C ILE A 10 -12.55 -6.38 -2.37
N LEU A 11 -12.30 -5.76 -3.52
CA LEU A 11 -11.33 -4.67 -3.66
C LEU A 11 -11.73 -3.46 -2.82
N GLU A 12 -12.98 -3.02 -2.91
CA GLU A 12 -13.51 -1.90 -2.14
C GLU A 12 -13.39 -2.13 -0.63
N TRP A 13 -13.78 -3.32 -0.18
CA TRP A 13 -13.61 -3.72 1.22
C TRP A 13 -12.14 -3.71 1.65
N SER A 14 -11.25 -4.23 0.80
CA SER A 14 -9.82 -4.26 1.07
C SER A 14 -9.25 -2.84 1.19
N PHE A 15 -9.61 -1.93 0.29
CA PHE A 15 -9.16 -0.54 0.35
C PHE A 15 -9.72 0.20 1.57
N ASN A 16 -11.00 0.00 1.89
CA ASN A 16 -11.61 0.60 3.08
C ASN A 16 -10.96 0.08 4.38
N PHE A 17 -10.66 -1.21 4.44
CA PHE A 17 -9.95 -1.81 5.56
C PHE A 17 -8.51 -1.28 5.69
N LEU A 18 -7.81 -1.14 4.57
CA LEU A 18 -6.44 -0.62 4.55
C LEU A 18 -6.40 0.88 4.94
N GLY A 19 -7.40 1.65 4.50
CA GLY A 19 -7.60 3.04 4.88
C GLY A 19 -7.93 3.21 6.37
N SER A 20 -8.80 2.37 6.94
CA SER A 20 -9.15 2.43 8.37
C SER A 20 -7.97 2.02 9.26
N LEU A 21 -7.18 1.02 8.85
CA LEU A 21 -5.91 0.70 9.51
C LEU A 21 -4.94 1.89 9.51
N GLY A 22 -4.84 2.61 8.39
CA GLY A 22 -4.03 3.82 8.31
C GLY A 22 -4.45 4.88 9.33
N ILE A 23 -5.75 5.14 9.47
CA ILE A 23 -6.28 6.10 10.46
C ILE A 23 -5.92 5.67 11.89
N LEU A 24 -6.08 4.39 12.22
CA LEU A 24 -5.75 3.87 13.55
C LEU A 24 -4.26 4.01 13.87
N LEU A 25 -3.38 3.70 12.92
CA LEU A 25 -1.93 3.86 13.09
C LEU A 25 -1.53 5.33 13.28
N ILE A 26 -2.13 6.24 12.50
CA ILE A 26 -1.91 7.68 12.63
C ILE A 26 -2.38 8.19 14.00
N ALA A 27 -3.57 7.78 14.44
CA ALA A 27 -4.12 8.16 15.75
C ALA A 27 -3.22 7.65 16.89
N TYR A 28 -2.77 6.40 16.82
CA TYR A 28 -1.83 5.84 17.78
C TYR A 28 -0.50 6.62 17.81
N GLY A 29 0.10 6.88 16.65
CA GLY A 29 1.35 7.63 16.54
C GLY A 29 1.24 9.04 17.12
N MET A 30 0.14 9.75 16.84
CA MET A 30 -0.13 11.08 17.42
C MET A 30 -0.33 11.01 18.94
N LEU A 31 -1.09 10.05 19.45
CA LEU A 31 -1.33 9.91 20.89
C LEU A 31 -0.03 9.57 21.64
N SER A 32 0.80 8.70 21.08
CA SER A 32 2.10 8.35 21.67
C SER A 32 3.05 9.56 21.69
N ALA A 33 3.08 10.35 20.60
CA ALA A 33 3.88 11.57 20.52
C ALA A 33 3.42 12.67 21.50
N ILE A 34 2.11 12.79 21.76
CA ILE A 34 1.58 13.78 22.71
C ILE A 34 1.81 13.34 24.16
N SER A 35 1.72 12.04 24.42
CA SER A 35 1.71 11.49 25.78
C SER A 35 3.11 11.16 26.31
N ASP A 36 4.18 11.36 25.52
CA ASP A 36 5.58 10.96 25.79
C ASP A 36 5.73 9.52 26.32
N THR A 37 4.73 8.68 26.07
CA THR A 37 4.67 7.29 26.53
C THR A 37 4.82 6.39 25.32
N THR A 38 6.01 5.84 25.19
CA THR A 38 6.37 4.88 24.15
C THR A 38 6.24 3.47 24.71
N TYR A 39 5.39 2.67 24.07
CA TYR A 39 5.25 1.25 24.38
C TYR A 39 6.04 0.47 23.33
N PRO A 40 7.27 0.01 23.63
CA PRO A 40 8.20 -0.50 22.60
C PRO A 40 7.68 -1.74 21.86
N LEU A 41 6.85 -2.56 22.51
CA LEU A 41 6.17 -3.69 21.87
C LEU A 41 5.10 -3.22 20.87
N LEU A 42 4.34 -2.20 21.24
CA LEU A 42 3.24 -1.71 20.43
C LEU A 42 3.74 -0.89 19.24
N GLU A 43 4.80 -0.10 19.40
CA GLU A 43 5.51 0.56 18.29
C GLU A 43 6.02 -0.46 17.27
N ARG A 44 6.68 -1.52 17.73
CA ARG A 44 7.20 -2.55 16.83
C ARG A 44 6.09 -3.22 16.02
N ILE A 45 4.94 -3.48 16.65
CA ILE A 45 3.76 -4.04 15.99
C ILE A 45 3.18 -3.02 15.00
N ALA A 46 3.03 -1.75 15.41
CA ALA A 46 2.52 -0.68 14.58
C ALA A 46 3.38 -0.47 13.33
N ASP A 47 4.70 -0.45 13.46
CA ASP A 47 5.66 -0.35 12.34
C ASP A 47 5.54 -1.54 11.39
N TRP A 48 5.36 -2.74 11.92
CA TRP A 48 5.14 -3.95 11.12
C TRP A 48 3.83 -3.89 10.33
N ILE A 49 2.75 -3.47 10.99
CA ILE A 49 1.44 -3.29 10.36
C ILE A 49 1.54 -2.20 9.29
N ALA A 50 2.18 -1.06 9.59
CA ALA A 50 2.37 0.05 8.67
C ALA A 50 3.16 -0.38 7.43
N LEU A 51 4.23 -1.15 7.62
CA LEU A 51 5.04 -1.69 6.53
C LEU A 51 4.22 -2.59 5.62
N ILE A 52 3.54 -3.58 6.20
CA ILE A 52 2.75 -4.56 5.44
C ILE A 52 1.59 -3.87 4.73
N ALA A 53 0.84 -3.03 5.44
CA ALA A 53 -0.30 -2.30 4.89
C ALA A 53 0.12 -1.39 3.73
N THR A 54 1.24 -0.67 3.86
CA THR A 54 1.74 0.21 2.80
C THR A 54 2.16 -0.61 1.57
N LEU A 55 2.92 -1.69 1.74
CA LEU A 55 3.35 -2.53 0.62
C LEU A 55 2.16 -3.19 -0.09
N ILE A 56 1.18 -3.69 0.67
CA ILE A 56 -0.07 -4.23 0.11
C ILE A 56 -0.83 -3.13 -0.63
N GLY A 57 -1.01 -1.95 -0.03
CA GLY A 57 -1.70 -0.83 -0.65
C GLY A 57 -1.07 -0.42 -1.98
N VAL A 58 0.25 -0.24 -2.00
CA VAL A 58 1.02 0.10 -3.22
C VAL A 58 0.92 -1.01 -4.26
N GLY A 59 1.03 -2.27 -3.85
CA GLY A 59 0.87 -3.42 -4.72
C GLY A 59 -0.53 -3.48 -5.35
N LEU A 60 -1.58 -3.31 -4.55
CA LEU A 60 -2.96 -3.24 -5.04
C LEU A 60 -3.16 -2.07 -6.01
N THR A 61 -2.63 -0.89 -5.68
CA THR A 61 -2.67 0.26 -6.59
C THR A 61 -2.03 -0.09 -7.94
N ALA A 62 -0.86 -0.72 -7.96
CA ALA A 62 -0.20 -1.13 -9.20
C ALA A 62 -1.01 -2.19 -9.97
N VAL A 63 -1.54 -3.21 -9.29
CA VAL A 63 -2.34 -4.29 -9.91
C VAL A 63 -3.64 -3.78 -10.53
N VAL A 64 -4.28 -2.77 -9.93
CA VAL A 64 -5.52 -2.16 -10.46
C VAL A 64 -5.33 -1.62 -11.89
N ILE A 65 -4.10 -1.28 -12.31
CA ILE A 65 -3.83 -0.83 -13.69
C ILE A 65 -4.23 -1.87 -14.73
N TYR A 66 -4.14 -3.16 -14.38
CA TYR A 66 -4.47 -4.27 -15.29
C TYR A 66 -5.95 -4.68 -15.21
N MET A 67 -6.72 -4.14 -14.28
CA MET A 67 -8.14 -4.47 -14.15
C MET A 67 -8.98 -3.62 -15.12
N PRO A 68 -9.96 -4.22 -15.82
CA PRO A 68 -10.84 -3.47 -16.74
C PRO A 68 -11.89 -2.59 -16.03
N ILE A 69 -11.66 -2.23 -14.77
CA ILE A 69 -12.49 -1.30 -13.96
C ILE A 69 -12.13 0.16 -14.28
N ASN A 70 -11.00 0.38 -14.95
CA ASN A 70 -10.51 1.71 -15.25
C ASN A 70 -11.41 2.44 -16.27
N VAL A 71 -11.97 3.58 -15.85
CA VAL A 71 -12.80 4.47 -16.70
C VAL A 71 -12.00 5.02 -17.89
N ARG A 72 -10.66 5.10 -17.77
CA ARG A 72 -9.75 5.58 -18.80
C ARG A 72 -8.62 4.57 -19.06
N PRO A 73 -8.23 4.36 -20.33
CA PRO A 73 -7.17 3.41 -20.67
C PRO A 73 -5.84 3.88 -20.05
N PRO A 74 -5.12 2.99 -19.34
CA PRO A 74 -3.83 3.35 -18.75
C PRO A 74 -2.79 3.64 -19.83
N GLU A 75 -1.88 4.56 -19.54
CA GLU A 75 -0.76 4.85 -20.43
C GLU A 75 0.14 3.62 -20.62
N LYS A 76 0.63 3.41 -21.85
CA LYS A 76 1.49 2.27 -22.21
C LYS A 76 2.76 2.20 -21.36
N LEU A 77 3.35 3.34 -21.01
CA LEU A 77 4.52 3.41 -20.12
C LEU A 77 4.21 2.87 -18.73
N SER A 78 3.04 3.21 -18.20
CA SER A 78 2.60 2.76 -16.88
C SER A 78 2.33 1.25 -16.87
N LEU A 79 1.68 0.77 -17.92
CA LEU A 79 1.29 -0.64 -18.06
C LEU A 79 2.49 -1.59 -18.26
N TYR A 80 3.52 -1.18 -19.00
CA TYR A 80 4.65 -2.05 -19.36
C TYR A 80 5.92 -1.82 -18.54
N PHE A 81 6.10 -0.66 -17.92
CA PHE A 81 7.33 -0.34 -17.20
C PHE A 81 7.08 -0.05 -15.72
N THR A 82 6.30 0.97 -15.38
CA THR A 82 6.23 1.41 -13.97
C THR A 82 5.47 0.41 -13.09
N ALA A 83 4.30 -0.09 -13.55
CA ALA A 83 3.50 -1.02 -12.78
C ALA A 83 4.22 -2.36 -12.52
N PRO A 84 4.89 -3.00 -13.51
CA PRO A 84 5.68 -4.21 -13.26
C PRO A 84 6.83 -3.97 -12.28
N ILE A 85 7.57 -2.85 -12.42
CA ILE A 85 8.68 -2.53 -11.53
C ILE A 85 8.19 -2.35 -10.09
N VAL A 86 7.07 -1.66 -9.89
CA VAL A 86 6.47 -1.47 -8.57
C VAL A 86 6.02 -2.81 -7.98
N ILE A 87 5.33 -3.65 -8.76
CA ILE A 87 4.87 -4.97 -8.31
C ILE A 87 6.07 -5.84 -7.89
N VAL A 88 7.10 -5.94 -8.73
CA VAL A 88 8.31 -6.71 -8.43
C VAL A 88 9.02 -6.14 -7.20
N GLY A 89 9.14 -4.82 -7.11
CA GLY A 89 9.73 -4.14 -5.95
C GLY A 89 8.98 -4.46 -4.66
N VAL A 90 7.65 -4.41 -4.68
CA VAL A 90 6.79 -4.78 -3.53
C VAL A 90 6.98 -6.24 -3.13
N LEU A 91 7.02 -7.16 -4.11
CA LEU A 91 7.24 -8.59 -3.83
C LEU A 91 8.62 -8.85 -3.20
N ILE A 92 9.67 -8.20 -3.69
CA ILE A 92 11.02 -8.29 -3.13
C ILE A 92 11.03 -7.71 -1.71
N ALA A 93 10.43 -6.53 -1.52
CA ALA A 93 10.36 -5.85 -0.23
C ALA A 93 9.60 -6.68 0.82
N LEU A 94 8.45 -7.25 0.45
CA LEU A 94 7.68 -8.17 1.30
C LEU A 94 8.47 -9.45 1.60
N GLY A 95 9.05 -10.07 0.57
CA GLY A 95 9.83 -11.30 0.73
C GLY A 95 11.04 -11.09 1.66
N TYR A 96 11.79 -10.01 1.47
CA TYR A 96 12.90 -9.65 2.35
C TYR A 96 12.44 -9.45 3.79
N SER A 97 11.37 -8.67 3.98
CA SER A 97 10.80 -8.36 5.30
C SER A 97 10.37 -9.63 6.03
N VAL A 98 9.58 -10.49 5.38
CA VAL A 98 9.07 -11.75 5.96
C VAL A 98 10.20 -12.74 6.27
N LEU A 99 11.15 -12.93 5.36
CA LEU A 99 12.24 -13.91 5.52
C LEU A 99 13.21 -13.52 6.63
N HIS A 100 13.56 -12.24 6.74
CA HIS A 100 14.56 -11.79 7.71
C HIS A 100 13.94 -11.31 9.01
N ARG A 101 12.61 -11.20 9.09
CA ARG A 101 11.87 -10.53 10.17
C ARG A 101 12.47 -9.17 10.52
N LYS A 102 12.98 -8.47 9.49
CA LYS A 102 13.55 -7.13 9.59
C LYS A 102 12.59 -6.15 8.96
N GLN A 103 12.35 -5.06 9.67
CA GLN A 103 11.66 -3.92 9.08
C GLN A 103 12.54 -3.31 7.99
N LEU A 104 11.92 -2.89 6.90
CA LEU A 104 12.59 -2.14 5.86
C LEU A 104 13.00 -0.76 6.41
N PRO A 105 14.10 -0.18 5.93
CA PRO A 105 14.44 1.19 6.27
C PRO A 105 13.27 2.14 5.95
N PRO A 106 12.96 3.13 6.82
CA PRO A 106 11.81 4.01 6.62
C PRO A 106 11.78 4.71 5.26
N HIS A 107 12.95 5.10 4.72
CA HIS A 107 13.05 5.74 3.41
C HIS A 107 12.61 4.82 2.24
N VAL A 108 12.82 3.50 2.36
CA VAL A 108 12.33 2.53 1.37
C VAL A 108 10.80 2.48 1.42
N LEU A 109 10.24 2.43 2.62
CA LEU A 109 8.79 2.42 2.82
C LEU A 109 8.12 3.69 2.30
N SER A 110 8.68 4.86 2.64
CA SER A 110 8.22 6.16 2.12
C SER A 110 8.33 6.24 0.60
N GLY A 111 9.40 5.69 0.01
CA GLY A 111 9.55 5.60 -1.44
C GLY A 111 8.42 4.82 -2.11
N PHE A 112 8.07 3.65 -1.56
CA PHE A 112 6.91 2.87 -2.05
C PHE A 112 5.59 3.63 -1.88
N ALA A 113 5.37 4.27 -0.72
CA ALA A 113 4.16 5.06 -0.48
C ALA A 113 4.01 6.20 -1.50
N LEU A 114 5.09 6.94 -1.78
CA LEU A 114 5.11 8.00 -2.80
C LEU A 114 4.82 7.46 -4.20
N LEU A 115 5.37 6.31 -4.57
CA LEU A 115 5.08 5.67 -5.86
C LEU A 115 3.60 5.27 -5.97
N GLY A 116 3.02 4.70 -4.92
CA GLY A 116 1.60 4.36 -4.87
C GLY A 116 0.70 5.58 -5.01
N ILE A 117 0.97 6.63 -4.24
CA ILE A 117 0.21 7.90 -4.29
C ILE A 117 0.35 8.54 -5.67
N SER A 118 1.57 8.65 -6.21
CA SER A 118 1.81 9.23 -7.53
C SER A 118 1.08 8.45 -8.63
N GLY A 119 1.15 7.12 -8.61
CA GLY A 119 0.46 6.27 -9.59
C GLY A 119 -1.07 6.29 -9.47
N ALA A 120 -1.61 6.57 -8.28
CA ALA A 120 -3.04 6.77 -8.08
C ALA A 120 -3.48 8.16 -8.56
N LEU A 121 -2.75 9.22 -8.22
CA LEU A 121 -3.04 10.59 -8.63
C LEU A 121 -2.95 10.77 -10.15
N PHE A 122 -1.94 10.18 -10.79
CA PHE A 122 -1.77 10.24 -12.25
C PHE A 122 -2.98 9.68 -12.99
N ARG A 123 -3.61 8.63 -12.43
CA ARG A 123 -4.86 8.03 -12.95
C ARG A 123 -6.10 8.91 -12.79
N LEU A 124 -6.09 9.87 -11.86
CA LEU A 124 -7.19 10.82 -11.71
C LEU A 124 -7.05 12.00 -12.68
N LEU A 125 -5.82 12.33 -13.07
CA LEU A 125 -5.52 13.50 -13.90
C LEU A 125 -5.70 13.23 -15.40
N ILE A 126 -5.33 12.03 -15.86
CA ILE A 126 -5.33 11.62 -17.27
C ILE A 126 -6.39 10.58 -17.52
#